data_AF-A0A0S7CS05-F1
#
_entry.id   AF-A0A0S7CS05-F1
#
_cell.length_a   1.000
_cell.length_b   1.000
_cell.length_c   1.000
_cell.angle_alpha   90.00
_cell.angle_beta   90.00
_cell.angle_gamma   90.00
#
_symmetry.space_group_name_H-M   'P 1'
#
loop_
_entity.id
_entity.type
_entity.pdbx_description
1 polymer ?
#
loop_
_entity_poly.entity_id
_entity_poly.type
_entity_poly.pdbx_seq_one_letter_code
_entity_poly.pdbx_strand_id
1 'polypeptide(L)'
;MYELVAARPLIPAVFDGKAAKLIQRQLERGYVLEAIYSALFFTCLLPGRKVLDLLRQTLKEYAPAASHDQLLAIAAAVVEDDHQMLGVLLEHYEPDADFYQVRMLLRGAFKRYAFVDNTIGAAAMDRAYSMFAARFPSPDEPVAFSSGSYSPLTVREIEIAALAGHRSNPEIAEHLGISIRTVESHISNALRKTGSPSRTALFDLVRDSSPFREKRLSE
;
A
#
# COMPACT_ATOMS: atom_id res chain seq x y z
N MET A 1 -15.42 -7.01 -0.63
CA MET A 1 -14.00 -6.89 -1.04
C MET A 1 -13.80 -5.70 -1.98
N TYR A 2 -14.48 -5.64 -3.14
CA TYR A 2 -14.31 -4.59 -4.14
C TYR A 2 -14.42 -3.15 -3.61
N GLU A 3 -15.47 -2.83 -2.84
CA GLU A 3 -15.65 -1.49 -2.25
C GLU A 3 -14.48 -1.05 -1.34
N LEU A 4 -13.85 -2.00 -0.64
CA LEU A 4 -12.75 -1.70 0.26
C LEU A 4 -11.47 -1.37 -0.51
N VAL A 5 -11.25 -2.03 -1.64
CA VAL A 5 -10.10 -1.82 -2.53
C VAL A 5 -10.29 -0.57 -3.41
N ALA A 6 -11.54 -0.26 -3.76
CA ALA A 6 -11.90 0.89 -4.59
C ALA A 6 -11.91 2.24 -3.82
N ALA A 7 -12.02 2.21 -2.49
CA ALA A 7 -12.02 3.42 -1.66
C ALA A 7 -10.62 4.07 -1.64
N ARG A 8 -10.46 5.21 -2.31
CA ARG A 8 -9.24 6.03 -2.27
C ARG A 8 -9.47 7.31 -1.44
N PRO A 9 -8.50 7.75 -0.62
CA PRO A 9 -7.19 7.13 -0.38
C PRO A 9 -7.23 5.97 0.62
N LEU A 10 -6.34 5.00 0.45
CA LEU A 10 -6.16 3.86 1.35
C LEU A 10 -5.22 4.25 2.50
N ILE A 11 -5.78 4.65 3.64
CA ILE A 11 -4.99 4.85 4.86
C ILE A 11 -4.69 3.47 5.48
N PRO A 12 -3.41 3.04 5.64
CA PRO A 12 -3.09 1.66 6.03
C PRO A 12 -3.79 1.17 7.30
N ALA A 13 -3.79 1.96 8.37
CA ALA A 13 -4.43 1.58 9.63
C ALA A 13 -5.96 1.49 9.52
N VAL A 14 -6.58 2.37 8.72
CA VAL A 14 -8.04 2.35 8.47
C VAL A 14 -8.41 1.15 7.61
N PHE A 15 -7.60 0.86 6.58
CA PHE A 15 -7.78 -0.31 5.74
C PHE A 15 -7.67 -1.60 6.55
N ASP A 16 -6.61 -1.75 7.35
CA ASP A 16 -6.38 -2.92 8.22
C ASP A 16 -7.59 -3.16 9.15
N GLY A 17 -8.11 -2.10 9.77
CA GLY A 17 -9.32 -2.18 10.60
C GLY A 17 -10.59 -2.56 9.84
N LYS A 18 -10.81 -2.01 8.64
CA LYS A 18 -11.99 -2.33 7.82
C LYS A 18 -11.92 -3.73 7.20
N ALA A 19 -10.74 -4.15 6.76
CA ALA A 19 -10.46 -5.49 6.25
C ALA A 19 -10.68 -6.55 7.33
N ALA A 20 -10.15 -6.34 8.53
CA ALA A 20 -10.38 -7.22 9.68
C ALA A 20 -11.88 -7.39 10.00
N LYS A 21 -12.66 -6.30 10.02
CA LYS A 21 -14.12 -6.35 10.21
C LYS A 21 -14.87 -7.07 9.09
N LEU A 22 -14.36 -7.03 7.85
CA LEU A 22 -14.95 -7.78 6.75
C LEU A 22 -14.72 -9.28 6.94
N ILE A 23 -13.48 -9.67 7.26
CA ILE A 23 -13.08 -11.06 7.50
C ILE A 23 -13.88 -11.65 8.67
N GLN A 24 -13.99 -10.93 9.79
CA GLN A 24 -14.79 -11.37 10.94
C GLN A 24 -16.25 -11.61 10.57
N ARG A 25 -16.88 -10.70 9.81
CA ARG A 25 -18.26 -10.89 9.33
C ARG A 25 -18.42 -12.08 8.39
N GLN A 26 -17.39 -12.43 7.62
CA GLN A 26 -17.39 -13.64 6.79
C GLN A 26 -17.37 -14.89 7.67
N LEU A 27 -16.50 -14.93 8.68
CA LEU A 27 -16.41 -16.03 9.65
C LEU A 27 -17.71 -16.21 10.44
N GLU A 28 -18.28 -15.12 10.97
CA GLU A 28 -19.56 -15.14 11.70
C GLU A 28 -20.72 -15.72 10.87
N ARG A 29 -20.64 -15.60 9.55
CA ARG A 29 -21.65 -16.12 8.61
C ARG A 29 -21.30 -17.51 8.06
N GLY A 30 -20.20 -18.12 8.51
CA GLY A 30 -19.73 -19.43 8.05
C GLY A 30 -19.01 -19.43 6.70
N TYR A 31 -18.70 -18.25 6.13
CA TYR A 31 -17.94 -18.11 4.88
C TYR A 31 -16.43 -18.20 5.12
N VAL A 32 -16.00 -19.37 5.60
CA VAL A 32 -14.61 -19.60 6.06
C VAL A 32 -13.61 -19.49 4.91
N LEU A 33 -13.91 -20.09 3.77
CA LEU A 33 -13.01 -20.10 2.61
C LEU A 33 -12.81 -18.67 2.08
N GLU A 34 -13.88 -17.90 1.97
CA GLU A 34 -13.86 -16.49 1.57
C GLU A 34 -13.11 -15.63 2.57
N ALA A 35 -13.24 -15.91 3.88
CA ALA A 35 -12.50 -15.23 4.93
C ALA A 35 -10.99 -15.47 4.78
N ILE A 36 -10.55 -16.72 4.56
CA ILE A 36 -9.15 -17.07 4.34
C ILE A 36 -8.59 -16.36 3.11
N TYR A 37 -9.27 -16.45 1.95
CA TYR A 37 -8.80 -15.78 0.73
C TYR A 37 -8.79 -14.26 0.86
N SER A 38 -9.78 -13.68 1.54
CA SER A 38 -9.81 -12.24 1.81
C SER A 38 -8.63 -11.84 2.70
N ALA A 39 -8.33 -12.61 3.74
CA ALA A 39 -7.22 -12.36 4.65
C ALA A 39 -5.85 -12.51 3.96
N LEU A 40 -5.65 -13.55 3.14
CA LEU A 40 -4.45 -13.70 2.30
C LEU A 40 -4.30 -12.50 1.36
N PHE A 41 -5.35 -12.17 0.62
CA PHE A 41 -5.32 -11.07 -0.33
C PHE A 41 -5.01 -9.72 0.32
N PHE A 42 -5.66 -9.39 1.44
CA PHE A 42 -5.42 -8.12 2.14
C PHE A 42 -4.04 -8.06 2.81
N THR A 43 -3.55 -9.18 3.35
CA THR A 43 -2.17 -9.29 3.87
C THR A 43 -1.16 -8.94 2.78
N CYS A 44 -1.36 -9.44 1.56
CA CYS A 44 -0.47 -9.15 0.44
C CYS A 44 -0.68 -7.74 -0.15
N LEU A 45 -1.92 -7.24 -0.18
CA LEU A 45 -2.23 -5.96 -0.82
C LEU A 45 -1.71 -4.75 -0.03
N LEU A 46 -1.95 -4.74 1.28
CA LEU A 46 -1.57 -3.66 2.19
C LEU A 46 -1.37 -4.24 3.60
N PRO A 47 -0.19 -4.83 3.87
CA PRO A 47 0.04 -5.64 5.07
C PRO A 47 -0.19 -4.85 6.35
N GLY A 48 -1.01 -5.38 7.25
CA GLY A 48 -1.37 -4.80 8.53
C GLY A 48 -1.47 -5.86 9.63
N ARG A 49 -1.26 -5.44 10.88
CA ARG A 49 -1.18 -6.36 12.02
C ARG A 49 -2.50 -7.08 12.27
N LYS A 50 -3.63 -6.38 12.21
CA LYS A 50 -4.94 -6.99 12.55
C LYS A 50 -5.34 -8.07 11.54
N VAL A 51 -5.16 -7.80 10.25
CA VAL A 51 -5.46 -8.78 9.20
C VAL A 51 -4.52 -9.98 9.28
N LEU A 52 -3.23 -9.76 9.53
CA LEU A 52 -2.26 -10.85 9.66
C LEU A 52 -2.56 -11.76 10.86
N ASP A 53 -2.90 -11.18 12.01
CA ASP A 53 -3.27 -11.94 13.21
C ASP A 53 -4.53 -12.78 12.96
N LEU A 54 -5.55 -12.20 12.30
CA LEU A 54 -6.75 -12.92 11.89
C LEU A 54 -6.47 -14.05 10.91
N LEU A 55 -5.60 -13.82 9.92
CA LEU A 55 -5.20 -14.85 8.95
C LEU A 55 -4.57 -16.05 9.68
N ARG A 56 -3.60 -15.79 10.57
CA ARG A 56 -2.92 -16.83 11.36
C ARG A 56 -3.90 -17.63 12.21
N GLN A 57 -4.81 -16.95 12.90
CA GLN A 57 -5.83 -17.60 13.71
C GLN A 57 -6.75 -18.47 12.85
N THR A 58 -7.23 -17.93 11.73
CA THR A 58 -8.18 -18.62 10.84
C THR A 58 -7.55 -19.85 10.20
N LEU A 59 -6.31 -19.75 9.70
CA LEU A 59 -5.59 -20.90 9.14
C LEU A 59 -5.37 -21.99 10.19
N LYS A 60 -4.97 -21.62 11.42
CA LYS A 60 -4.77 -22.58 12.51
C LYS A 60 -6.06 -23.32 12.87
N GLU A 61 -7.21 -22.64 12.84
CA GLU A 61 -8.49 -23.21 13.24
C GLU A 61 -9.15 -24.05 12.12
N TYR A 62 -9.11 -23.56 10.88
CA TYR A 62 -9.91 -24.13 9.79
C TYR A 62 -9.09 -24.80 8.68
N ALA A 63 -7.79 -24.54 8.58
CA ALA A 63 -6.92 -25.10 7.56
C ALA A 63 -5.53 -25.49 8.10
N PRO A 64 -5.43 -26.29 9.20
CA PRO A 64 -4.16 -26.57 9.86
C PRO A 64 -3.16 -27.38 9.00
N ALA A 65 -3.63 -28.01 7.92
CA ALA A 65 -2.79 -28.73 6.97
C ALA A 65 -2.25 -27.84 5.83
N ALA A 66 -2.75 -26.61 5.67
CA ALA A 66 -2.23 -25.67 4.69
C ALA A 66 -0.94 -25.03 5.23
N SER A 67 0.17 -25.21 4.50
CA SER A 67 1.43 -24.55 4.84
C SER A 67 1.51 -23.20 4.14
N HIS A 68 1.53 -22.14 4.94
CA HIS A 68 1.78 -20.77 4.52
C HIS A 68 2.96 -20.17 5.31
N ASP A 69 3.86 -21.03 5.81
CA ASP A 69 4.80 -20.67 6.87
C ASP A 69 5.77 -19.57 6.43
N GLN A 70 6.34 -19.69 5.23
CA GLN A 70 7.24 -18.69 4.67
C GLN A 70 6.52 -17.36 4.41
N LEU A 71 5.32 -17.40 3.82
CA LEU A 71 4.49 -16.21 3.60
C LEU A 71 4.16 -15.49 4.91
N LEU A 72 3.72 -16.24 5.93
CA LEU A 72 3.34 -15.69 7.23
C LEU A 72 4.53 -15.13 8.01
N ALA A 73 5.72 -15.70 7.85
CA ALA A 73 6.96 -15.18 8.44
C ALA A 73 7.38 -13.88 7.77
N ILE A 74 7.40 -13.84 6.43
CA ILE A 74 7.73 -12.63 5.65
C ILE A 74 6.73 -11.52 5.96
N ALA A 75 5.43 -11.83 6.00
CA ALA A 75 4.39 -10.86 6.34
C ALA A 75 4.56 -10.29 7.75
N ALA A 76 4.97 -11.10 8.73
CA ALA A 76 5.29 -10.60 10.07
C ALA A 76 6.46 -9.62 10.06
N ALA A 77 7.59 -10.01 9.46
CA ALA A 77 8.77 -9.15 9.39
C ALA A 77 8.44 -7.80 8.74
N VAL A 78 7.63 -7.80 7.68
CA VAL A 78 7.11 -6.56 7.05
C VAL A 78 6.23 -5.77 8.01
N VAL A 79 5.27 -6.41 8.67
CA VAL A 79 4.32 -5.72 9.56
C VAL A 79 5.01 -5.08 10.76
N GLU A 80 6.06 -5.74 11.26
CA GLU A 80 6.86 -5.38 12.43
C GLU A 80 8.01 -4.42 12.12
N ASP A 81 8.16 -4.04 10.84
CA ASP A 81 9.28 -3.21 10.36
C ASP A 81 10.66 -3.84 10.64
N ASP A 82 10.73 -5.18 10.76
CA ASP A 82 11.98 -5.93 10.98
C ASP A 82 12.68 -6.24 9.64
N HIS A 83 13.39 -5.24 9.14
CA HIS A 83 14.09 -5.32 7.86
C HIS A 83 15.26 -6.31 7.87
N GLN A 84 15.84 -6.60 9.04
CA GLN A 84 16.94 -7.56 9.16
C GLN A 84 16.40 -8.98 9.00
N MET A 85 15.36 -9.33 9.75
CA MET A 85 14.69 -10.63 9.63
C MET A 85 14.12 -10.83 8.23
N LEU A 86 13.51 -9.78 7.64
CA LEU A 86 13.03 -9.84 6.26
C LEU A 86 14.14 -10.24 5.28
N GLY A 87 15.34 -9.66 5.41
CA GLY A 87 16.50 -10.02 4.59
C GLY A 87 16.87 -11.50 4.71
N VAL A 88 16.97 -12.01 5.95
CA VAL A 88 17.28 -13.42 6.22
C VAL A 88 16.23 -14.36 5.63
N LEU A 89 14.95 -14.03 5.82
CA LEU A 89 13.84 -14.84 5.30
C LEU A 89 13.86 -14.91 3.77
N LEU A 90 14.08 -13.79 3.07
CA LEU A 90 14.11 -13.76 1.60
C LEU A 90 15.37 -14.44 1.03
N GLU A 91 16.49 -14.40 1.74
CA GLU A 91 17.72 -15.12 1.38
C GLU A 91 17.55 -16.63 1.45
N HIS A 92 16.77 -17.13 2.42
CA HIS A 92 16.52 -18.56 2.61
C HIS A 92 15.20 -19.03 2.01
N TYR A 93 14.43 -18.13 1.39
CA TYR A 93 13.15 -18.48 0.79
C TYR A 93 13.33 -19.51 -0.33
N GLU A 94 12.48 -20.53 -0.32
CA GLU A 94 12.32 -21.49 -1.41
C GLU A 94 10.94 -21.35 -2.04
N PRO A 95 10.81 -21.27 -3.38
CA PRO A 95 9.52 -21.15 -4.04
C PRO A 95 8.55 -22.28 -3.67
N ASP A 96 7.40 -21.88 -3.14
CA ASP A 96 6.30 -22.74 -2.74
C ASP A 96 4.98 -22.28 -3.40
N ALA A 97 3.85 -22.83 -2.95
CA ALA A 97 2.53 -22.46 -3.44
C ALA A 97 2.18 -20.97 -3.22
N ASP A 98 2.92 -20.27 -2.36
CA ASP A 98 2.73 -18.85 -2.04
C ASP A 98 3.71 -17.93 -2.78
N PHE A 99 4.50 -18.42 -3.72
CA PHE A 99 5.47 -17.62 -4.47
C PHE A 99 4.90 -16.31 -5.02
N TYR A 100 3.73 -16.35 -5.65
CA TYR A 100 3.06 -15.16 -6.18
C TYR A 100 2.56 -14.24 -5.07
N GLN A 101 2.09 -14.80 -3.96
CA GLN A 101 1.61 -14.09 -2.78
C GLN A 101 2.76 -13.33 -2.11
N VAL A 102 3.94 -13.93 -1.99
CA VAL A 102 5.15 -13.29 -1.45
C VAL A 102 5.55 -12.09 -2.32
N ARG A 103 5.54 -12.23 -3.65
CA ARG A 103 5.78 -11.10 -4.57
C ARG A 103 4.77 -9.98 -4.39
N MET A 104 3.49 -10.34 -4.33
CA MET A 104 2.40 -9.38 -4.11
C MET A 104 2.55 -8.66 -2.76
N LEU A 105 2.92 -9.38 -1.71
CA LEU A 105 3.18 -8.86 -0.37
C LEU A 105 4.31 -7.85 -0.36
N LEU A 106 5.46 -8.14 -0.96
CA LEU A 106 6.58 -7.19 -1.04
C LEU A 106 6.17 -5.92 -1.80
N ARG A 107 5.39 -6.07 -2.87
CA ARG A 107 4.82 -4.93 -3.61
C ARG A 107 3.81 -4.14 -2.78
N GLY A 108 2.95 -4.80 -2.00
CA GLY A 108 2.00 -4.16 -1.09
C GLY A 108 2.67 -3.46 0.09
N ALA A 109 3.76 -4.03 0.60
CA ALA A 109 4.57 -3.46 1.66
C ALA A 109 5.18 -2.11 1.25
N PHE A 110 5.75 -2.04 0.05
CA PHE A 110 6.24 -0.78 -0.51
C PHE A 110 5.14 0.31 -0.52
N LYS A 111 3.91 -0.03 -0.92
CA LYS A 111 2.77 0.89 -0.89
C LYS A 111 2.51 1.42 0.52
N ARG A 112 2.54 0.56 1.55
CA ARG A 112 2.32 0.97 2.95
C ARG A 112 3.30 2.05 3.39
N TYR A 113 4.58 1.94 3.06
CA TYR A 113 5.58 2.94 3.48
C TYR A 113 5.52 4.24 2.70
N ALA A 114 5.15 4.19 1.40
CA ALA A 114 4.93 5.39 0.61
C ALA A 114 3.84 6.31 1.21
N PHE A 115 2.84 5.74 1.89
CA PHE A 115 1.79 6.53 2.54
C PHE A 115 2.20 7.22 3.85
N VAL A 116 3.26 6.74 4.53
CA VAL A 116 3.63 7.17 5.90
C VAL A 116 4.86 8.09 5.92
N ASP A 117 5.38 8.51 4.75
CA ASP A 117 6.62 9.29 4.62
C ASP A 117 7.85 8.62 5.26
N ASN A 118 7.84 7.28 5.35
CA ASN A 118 8.97 6.52 5.88
C ASN A 118 9.90 6.11 4.73
N THR A 119 10.82 7.01 4.37
CA THR A 119 11.77 6.82 3.27
C THR A 119 12.71 5.64 3.48
N ILE A 120 13.07 5.34 4.74
CA ILE A 120 13.95 4.22 5.09
C ILE A 120 13.24 2.89 4.85
N GLY A 121 12.00 2.76 5.34
CA GLY A 121 11.16 1.58 5.12
C GLY A 121 10.85 1.36 3.64
N ALA A 122 10.53 2.43 2.90
CA ALA A 122 10.31 2.35 1.46
C ALA A 122 11.54 1.83 0.70
N ALA A 123 12.73 2.37 1.00
CA ALA A 123 13.98 1.92 0.39
C ALA A 123 14.35 0.47 0.80
N ALA A 124 14.04 0.06 2.04
CA ALA A 124 14.24 -1.31 2.47
C ALA A 124 13.35 -2.29 1.70
N MET A 125 12.07 -1.95 1.49
CA MET A 125 11.15 -2.77 0.70
C MET A 125 11.53 -2.84 -0.78
N ASP A 126 11.99 -1.73 -1.36
CA ASP A 126 12.46 -1.69 -2.74
C ASP A 126 13.66 -2.62 -2.97
N ARG A 127 14.64 -2.57 -2.05
CA ARG A 127 15.78 -3.52 -2.04
C ARG A 127 15.32 -4.96 -1.87
N ALA A 128 14.44 -5.22 -0.91
CA ALA A 128 13.91 -6.56 -0.65
C ALA A 128 13.20 -7.14 -1.89
N TYR A 129 12.37 -6.35 -2.55
CA TYR A 129 11.71 -6.74 -3.79
C TYR A 129 12.72 -7.01 -4.91
N SER A 130 13.69 -6.12 -5.10
CA SER A 130 14.70 -6.26 -6.15
C SER A 130 15.58 -7.49 -5.97
N MET A 131 16.02 -7.78 -4.74
CA MET A 131 16.76 -9.00 -4.42
C MET A 131 15.93 -10.25 -4.71
N PHE A 132 14.65 -10.25 -4.30
CA PHE A 132 13.75 -11.37 -4.54
C PHE A 132 13.51 -11.61 -6.04
N ALA A 133 13.22 -10.55 -6.80
CA ALA A 133 12.98 -10.61 -8.24
C ALA A 133 14.22 -11.05 -9.02
N ALA A 134 15.42 -10.61 -8.61
CA ALA A 134 16.69 -11.05 -9.21
C ALA A 134 16.95 -12.54 -8.98
N ARG A 135 16.59 -13.07 -7.80
CA ARG A 135 16.75 -14.49 -7.46
C ARG A 135 15.72 -15.38 -8.14
N PHE A 136 14.51 -14.86 -8.35
CA PHE A 136 13.39 -15.58 -8.95
C PHE A 136 12.76 -14.80 -10.12
N PRO A 137 13.43 -14.73 -11.28
CA PRO A 137 12.90 -14.04 -12.46
C PRO A 137 11.63 -14.72 -12.96
N SER A 138 10.65 -13.93 -13.42
CA SER A 138 9.35 -14.41 -13.87
C SER A 138 9.05 -13.91 -15.29
N PRO A 139 8.68 -14.77 -16.25
CA PRO A 139 8.44 -14.38 -17.64
C PRO A 139 7.28 -13.39 -17.82
N ASP A 140 6.25 -13.46 -16.97
CA ASP A 140 5.07 -12.57 -17.00
C ASP A 140 5.31 -11.20 -16.34
N GLU A 141 6.57 -10.82 -16.08
CA GLU A 141 6.87 -9.59 -15.37
C GLU A 141 6.84 -8.37 -16.32
N PRO A 142 6.00 -7.35 -16.05
CA PRO A 142 6.21 -6.05 -16.65
C PRO A 142 7.57 -5.54 -16.20
N VAL A 143 8.46 -5.33 -17.17
CA VAL A 143 9.76 -4.68 -16.98
C VAL A 143 9.53 -3.32 -16.29
N ALA A 144 10.23 -3.13 -15.18
CA ALA A 144 10.26 -1.94 -14.33
C ALA A 144 9.01 -1.68 -13.46
N PHE A 145 9.29 -1.07 -12.30
CA PHE A 145 8.35 -0.30 -11.45
C PHE A 145 7.73 0.88 -12.22
N SER A 146 7.18 0.64 -13.39
CA SER A 146 6.35 1.58 -14.13
C SER A 146 5.03 1.70 -13.38
N SER A 147 5.03 2.52 -12.32
CA SER A 147 4.02 3.53 -12.04
C SER A 147 2.64 3.29 -12.65
N GLY A 148 2.02 2.16 -12.32
CA GLY A 148 0.60 1.95 -12.54
C GLY A 148 -0.17 2.75 -11.50
N SER A 149 -0.37 4.04 -11.77
CA SER A 149 -1.34 4.95 -11.13
C SER A 149 -1.39 5.01 -9.59
N TYR A 150 -0.22 5.11 -8.93
CA TYR A 150 -0.14 5.50 -7.52
C TYR A 150 0.85 6.66 -7.35
N SER A 151 0.31 7.79 -6.91
CA SER A 151 1.09 9.02 -6.69
C SER A 151 2.12 8.79 -5.58
N PRO A 152 3.39 9.23 -5.73
CA PRO A 152 4.42 9.14 -4.68
C PRO A 152 4.15 10.09 -3.50
N LEU A 153 3.01 10.79 -3.53
CA LEU A 153 2.58 11.75 -2.52
C LEU A 153 1.84 11.04 -1.38
N THR A 154 2.12 11.47 -0.14
CA THR A 154 1.32 11.12 1.03
C THR A 154 -0.10 11.69 0.91
N VAL A 155 -1.04 11.19 1.71
CA VAL A 155 -2.44 11.70 1.72
C VAL A 155 -2.47 13.20 1.93
N ARG A 156 -1.66 13.72 2.87
CA ARG A 156 -1.62 15.16 3.17
C ARG A 156 -1.01 15.98 2.04
N GLU A 157 0.01 15.44 1.37
CA GLU A 157 0.59 16.06 0.19
C GLU A 157 -0.38 16.05 -1.00
N ILE A 158 -1.20 15.00 -1.16
CA ILE A 158 -2.27 14.94 -2.17
C ILE A 158 -3.34 15.98 -1.88
N GLU A 159 -3.82 16.08 -0.63
CA GLU A 159 -4.81 17.09 -0.22
C GLU A 159 -4.29 18.51 -0.49
N ILE A 160 -3.05 18.79 -0.08
CA ILE A 160 -2.44 20.10 -0.29
C ILE A 160 -2.19 20.37 -1.77
N ALA A 161 -1.70 19.38 -2.54
CA ALA A 161 -1.50 19.48 -3.99
C ALA A 161 -2.82 19.74 -4.74
N ALA A 162 -3.92 19.09 -4.33
CA ALA A 162 -5.24 19.30 -4.91
C ALA A 162 -5.76 20.72 -4.67
N LEU A 163 -5.37 21.38 -3.58
CA LEU A 163 -5.72 22.79 -3.31
C LEU A 163 -4.70 23.76 -3.91
N ALA A 164 -3.46 23.32 -4.12
CA ALA A 164 -2.36 24.19 -4.48
C ALA A 164 -2.49 24.83 -5.87
N GLY A 165 -3.30 24.26 -6.75
CA GLY A 165 -3.57 24.82 -8.09
C GLY A 165 -4.43 26.08 -8.09
N HIS A 166 -5.21 26.32 -7.03
CA HIS A 166 -6.21 27.39 -7.00
C HIS A 166 -6.34 28.13 -5.65
N ARG A 167 -5.50 27.80 -4.66
CA ARG A 167 -5.42 28.50 -3.36
C ARG A 167 -3.98 28.81 -2.99
N SER A 168 -3.77 29.91 -2.27
CA SER A 168 -2.49 30.32 -1.69
C SER A 168 -2.17 29.51 -0.42
N ASN A 169 -0.90 29.51 0.01
CA ASN A 169 -0.49 28.78 1.22
C ASN A 169 -1.23 29.24 2.49
N PRO A 170 -1.50 30.56 2.70
CA PRO A 170 -2.35 31.02 3.81
C PRO A 170 -3.78 30.46 3.75
N GLU A 171 -4.42 30.47 2.58
CA GLU A 171 -5.78 29.95 2.43
C GLU A 171 -5.85 28.43 2.63
N ILE A 172 -4.81 27.70 2.21
CA ILE A 172 -4.70 26.26 2.46
C ILE A 172 -4.48 25.99 3.95
N ALA A 173 -3.64 26.79 4.61
CA ALA A 173 -3.37 26.69 6.03
C ALA A 173 -4.64 26.90 6.87
N GLU A 174 -5.42 27.93 6.54
CA GLU A 174 -6.73 28.21 7.15
C GLU A 174 -7.72 27.07 6.90
N HIS A 175 -7.87 26.66 5.63
CA HIS A 175 -8.80 25.59 5.25
C HIS A 175 -8.51 24.26 5.96
N LEU A 176 -7.23 23.96 6.21
CA LEU A 176 -6.80 22.68 6.75
C LEU A 176 -6.40 22.73 8.24
N GLY A 177 -6.53 23.88 8.89
CA GLY A 177 -6.24 24.07 10.32
C GLY A 177 -4.76 23.84 10.69
N ILE A 178 -3.82 24.16 9.80
CA ILE A 178 -2.37 23.96 10.01
C ILE A 178 -1.59 25.25 9.77
N SER A 179 -0.29 25.28 10.12
CA SER A 179 0.54 26.46 9.88
C SER A 179 0.90 26.62 8.40
N ILE A 180 1.13 27.86 7.96
CA ILE A 180 1.61 28.18 6.60
C ILE A 180 2.94 27.45 6.31
N ARG A 181 3.86 27.42 7.29
CA ARG A 181 5.15 26.72 7.20
C ARG A 181 4.96 25.22 6.97
N THR A 182 3.93 24.62 7.58
CA THR A 182 3.59 23.20 7.37
C THR A 182 3.12 22.97 5.94
N VAL A 183 2.30 23.87 5.39
CA VAL A 183 1.86 23.83 3.98
C VAL A 183 3.05 23.91 3.03
N GLU A 184 3.96 24.85 3.26
CA GLU A 184 5.19 25.01 2.45
C GLU A 184 6.06 23.75 2.46
N SER A 185 6.25 23.14 3.64
CA SER A 185 7.01 21.90 3.77
C SER A 185 6.37 20.75 2.98
N HIS A 186 5.05 20.60 3.05
CA HIS A 186 4.35 19.58 2.28
C HIS A 186 4.43 19.83 0.77
N ILE A 187 4.29 21.07 0.30
CA ILE A 187 4.45 21.40 -1.13
C ILE A 187 5.88 21.10 -1.60
N SER A 188 6.89 21.51 -0.82
CA SER A 188 8.30 21.27 -1.16
C SER A 188 8.62 19.77 -1.25
N ASN A 189 8.16 18.99 -0.26
CA ASN A 189 8.31 17.54 -0.27
C ASN A 189 7.57 16.90 -1.44
N ALA A 190 6.35 17.36 -1.73
CA ALA A 190 5.55 16.87 -2.84
C ALA A 190 6.23 17.10 -4.20
N LEU A 191 6.72 18.32 -4.45
CA LEU A 191 7.47 18.65 -5.68
C LEU A 191 8.74 17.79 -5.83
N ARG A 192 9.47 17.58 -4.73
CA ARG A 192 10.67 16.72 -4.73
C ARG A 192 10.31 15.27 -5.06
N LYS A 193 9.20 14.76 -4.50
CA LYS A 193 8.75 13.37 -4.69
C LYS A 193 8.21 13.11 -6.09
N THR A 194 7.56 14.08 -6.71
CA THR A 194 6.96 13.93 -8.05
C THR A 194 7.87 14.39 -9.18
N GLY A 195 8.96 15.09 -8.87
CA GLY A 195 9.76 15.79 -9.87
C GLY A 195 9.00 16.91 -10.57
N SER A 196 7.85 17.34 -10.03
CA SER A 196 7.03 18.38 -10.64
C SER A 196 7.77 19.71 -10.59
N PRO A 197 7.87 20.45 -11.70
CA PRO A 197 8.63 21.71 -11.75
C PRO A 197 7.89 22.88 -11.08
N SER A 198 6.60 22.72 -10.78
CA SER A 198 5.78 23.76 -10.18
C SER A 198 4.60 23.19 -9.39
N ARG A 199 4.06 23.99 -8.47
CA ARG A 199 2.83 23.66 -7.72
C ARG A 199 1.61 23.43 -8.62
N THR A 200 1.57 24.08 -9.79
CA THR A 200 0.50 23.89 -10.79
C THR A 200 0.67 22.55 -11.48
N ALA A 201 1.90 22.19 -11.89
CA ALA A 201 2.18 20.86 -12.45
C ALA A 201 1.91 19.75 -11.42
N LEU A 202 2.13 20.01 -10.14
CA LEU A 202 1.78 19.12 -9.04
C LEU A 202 0.26 18.94 -8.90
N PHE A 203 -0.52 20.02 -9.04
CA PHE A 203 -1.99 19.98 -9.05
C PHE A 203 -2.52 19.17 -10.25
N ASP A 204 -2.02 19.43 -11.45
CA ASP A 204 -2.44 18.72 -12.66
C ASP A 204 -2.13 17.22 -12.57
N LEU A 205 -0.95 16.87 -12.05
CA LEU A 205 -0.57 15.48 -11.79
C LEU A 205 -1.54 14.76 -10.85
N VAL A 206 -1.98 15.41 -9.76
CA VAL A 206 -2.94 14.86 -8.80
C VAL A 206 -4.35 14.76 -9.39
N ARG A 207 -4.74 15.73 -10.22
CA ARG A 207 -6.03 15.73 -10.92
C ARG A 207 -6.13 14.58 -11.93
N ASP A 208 -5.06 14.34 -12.69
CA ASP A 208 -5.03 13.34 -13.75
C ASP A 208 -4.89 11.89 -13.23
N SER A 209 -4.54 11.72 -11.94
CA SER A 209 -4.44 10.43 -11.25
C SER A 209 -5.70 10.00 -10.48
N SER A 210 -6.80 10.77 -10.59
CA SER A 210 -8.12 10.41 -10.05
C SER A 210 -8.86 9.42 -10.98
N PRO A 211 -9.39 8.29 -10.47
CA PRO A 211 -10.07 7.28 -11.30
C PRO A 211 -11.46 7.69 -11.83
N PHE A 212 -11.94 8.90 -11.52
CA PHE A 212 -13.20 9.43 -12.06
C PHE A 212 -12.97 10.28 -13.32
N ARG A 213 -12.56 9.63 -14.41
CA ARG A 213 -12.76 10.15 -15.77
C ARG A 213 -13.95 9.45 -16.40
N GLU A 214 -15.15 9.74 -15.89
CA GLU A 214 -16.37 9.46 -16.64
C GLU A 214 -17.14 10.76 -16.94
N LYS A 215 -17.37 10.95 -18.24
CA LYS A 215 -18.20 11.95 -18.92
C LYS A 215 -17.80 13.42 -18.80
N ARG A 216 -16.97 13.85 -19.75
CA ARG A 216 -17.34 14.98 -20.62
C ARG A 216 -17.29 14.54 -22.08
N LEU A 217 -18.43 14.05 -22.56
CA LEU A 217 -18.82 14.10 -23.96
C LEU A 217 -19.99 15.09 -24.04
N SER A 218 -20.08 15.75 -25.20
CA SER A 218 -21.04 16.78 -25.65
C SER A 218 -20.95 18.12 -24.90
N GLU A 219 -20.39 19.14 -25.54
CA GLU A 219 -20.99 19.86 -26.68
C GLU A 219 -19.94 20.17 -27.74
#